data_AF-A0A818QNX2-F1
#
_entry.id   AF-A0A818QNX2-F1
#
_cell.length_a   1.000
_cell.length_b   1.000
_cell.length_c   1.000
_cell.angle_alpha   90.00
_cell.angle_beta   90.00
_cell.angle_gamma   90.00
#
_symmetry.space_group_name_H-M   'P 1'
#
loop_
_entity.id
_entity.type
_entity.pdbx_description
1 polymer ?
#
loop_
_entity_poly.entity_id
_entity_poly.type
_entity_poly.pdbx_seq_one_letter_code
_entity_poly.pdbx_strand_id
1 'polypeptide(L)'
;MNGIHFVDDQFIPSFRSVGDENLQVSQWLRMGDIVSMETNQNETWSVMLNPQPNDIQQGYLGNCWLMAALALVTQRPRMLSHILLTSTVNDQGIYLVRICHNGLWKIVLLDDCFPCTERRHLAFSQVRRHALE
;
A
#
# COMPACT_ATOMS: atom_id res chain seq x y z
N MET A 1 8.94 -25.40 4.38
CA MET A 1 9.10 -24.46 5.50
C MET A 1 7.72 -23.89 5.75
N ASN A 2 7.18 -24.00 6.96
CA ASN A 2 5.78 -23.66 7.22
C ASN A 2 5.53 -22.20 6.87
N GLY A 3 4.83 -21.99 5.74
CA GLY A 3 4.58 -20.70 5.10
C GLY A 3 3.52 -19.90 5.85
N ILE A 4 3.89 -19.40 7.03
CA ILE A 4 3.04 -18.56 7.85
C ILE A 4 3.39 -17.11 7.51
N HIS A 5 2.48 -16.43 6.80
CA HIS A 5 2.61 -15.00 6.55
C HIS A 5 2.41 -14.22 7.84
N PHE A 6 3.17 -13.14 8.01
CA PHE A 6 3.02 -12.23 9.12
C PHE A 6 1.64 -11.56 9.11
N VAL A 7 1.10 -11.32 10.31
CA VAL A 7 -0.12 -10.55 10.54
C VAL A 7 0.20 -9.54 11.62
N ASP A 8 -0.10 -8.28 11.37
CA ASP A 8 0.03 -7.23 12.36
C ASP A 8 -1.11 -7.34 13.40
N ASP A 9 -0.75 -7.69 14.64
CA ASP A 9 -1.70 -7.85 15.73
C ASP A 9 -2.17 -6.52 16.33
N GLN A 10 -1.49 -5.41 16.03
CA GLN A 10 -1.86 -4.05 16.42
C GLN A 10 -2.76 -3.39 15.38
N PHE A 11 -2.70 -3.83 14.12
CA PHE A 11 -3.51 -3.34 13.00
C PHE A 11 -4.19 -4.49 12.23
N ILE A 12 -5.06 -5.21 12.93
CA ILE A 12 -5.69 -6.45 12.45
C ILE A 12 -6.53 -6.21 11.18
N PRO A 13 -6.47 -7.09 10.15
CA PRO A 13 -7.26 -6.97 8.92
C PRO A 13 -8.76 -7.17 9.19
N SER A 14 -9.43 -6.12 9.63
CA SER A 14 -10.83 -6.13 10.06
C SER A 14 -11.46 -4.75 9.90
N PHE A 15 -12.79 -4.68 9.98
CA PHE A 15 -13.54 -3.41 9.95
C PHE A 15 -13.11 -2.42 11.04
N ARG A 16 -12.56 -2.88 12.16
CA ARG A 16 -12.03 -1.99 13.21
C ARG A 16 -10.86 -1.15 12.69
N SER A 17 -9.99 -1.74 11.87
CA SER A 17 -8.82 -1.06 11.30
C SER A 17 -9.18 -0.12 10.13
N VAL A 18 -10.36 -0.32 9.53
CA VAL A 18 -10.93 0.60 8.53
C VAL A 18 -11.39 1.90 9.20
N GLY A 19 -11.99 1.82 10.38
CA GLY A 19 -12.36 2.99 11.19
C GLY A 19 -13.65 3.70 10.78
N ASP A 20 -14.27 3.34 9.66
CA ASP A 20 -15.58 3.86 9.21
C ASP A 20 -16.34 2.77 8.45
N GLU A 21 -17.55 2.45 8.93
CA GLU A 21 -18.42 1.42 8.38
C GLU A 21 -19.08 1.82 7.03
N ASN A 22 -19.08 3.12 6.69
CA ASN A 22 -19.63 3.60 5.43
C ASN A 22 -18.66 3.39 4.25
N LEU A 23 -17.39 3.08 4.54
CA LEU A 23 -16.39 2.80 3.52
C LEU A 23 -16.66 1.45 2.87
N GLN A 24 -16.56 1.40 1.54
CA GLN A 24 -16.84 0.22 0.72
C GLN A 24 -15.71 -0.81 0.78
N VAL A 25 -15.43 -1.32 1.98
CA VAL A 25 -14.51 -2.45 2.23
C VAL A 25 -15.35 -3.68 2.51
N SER A 26 -15.15 -4.77 1.77
CA SER A 26 -15.89 -6.02 2.00
C SER A 26 -15.00 -7.16 2.47
N GLN A 27 -13.69 -7.08 2.21
CA GLN A 27 -12.72 -8.12 2.53
C GLN A 27 -11.31 -7.54 2.68
N TRP A 28 -10.42 -8.31 3.31
CA TRP A 28 -8.99 -8.02 3.35
C TRP A 28 -8.26 -9.11 2.60
N LEU A 29 -7.39 -8.72 1.68
CA LEU A 29 -6.67 -9.63 0.79
C LEU A 29 -5.17 -9.38 0.87
N ARG A 30 -4.37 -10.44 0.74
CA ARG A 30 -2.92 -10.28 0.59
C ARG A 30 -2.58 -9.81 -0.81
N MET A 31 -1.38 -9.27 -0.98
CA MET A 31 -0.91 -8.73 -2.26
C MET A 31 -1.14 -9.69 -3.44
N GLY A 32 -0.85 -10.99 -3.26
CA GLY A 32 -1.04 -12.02 -4.30
C GLY A 32 -2.51 -12.33 -4.66
N ASP A 33 -3.47 -11.94 -3.83
CA ASP A 33 -4.89 -12.21 -4.01
C ASP A 33 -5.68 -11.00 -4.56
N ILE A 34 -5.03 -9.85 -4.74
CA ILE A 34 -5.66 -8.63 -5.23
C ILE A 34 -5.76 -8.67 -6.76
N VAL A 35 -6.93 -8.30 -7.28
CA VAL A 35 -7.14 -8.09 -8.71
C VAL A 35 -6.85 -6.62 -9.00
N SER A 36 -6.01 -6.35 -10.00
CA SER A 36 -5.73 -5.01 -10.48
C SER A 36 -6.68 -4.65 -11.62
N MET A 37 -7.20 -3.42 -11.62
CA MET A 37 -8.14 -2.95 -12.63
C MET A 37 -7.48 -2.66 -13.99
N GLU A 38 -6.18 -2.38 -14.01
CA GLU A 38 -5.48 -1.82 -15.19
C GLU A 38 -4.34 -2.71 -15.72
N THR A 39 -3.85 -3.69 -14.95
CA THR A 39 -2.68 -4.49 -15.37
C THR A 39 -3.10 -5.74 -16.13
N ASN A 40 -2.42 -6.03 -17.25
CA ASN A 40 -2.46 -7.35 -17.87
C ASN A 40 -2.06 -8.42 -16.85
N GLN A 41 -2.63 -9.63 -16.97
CA GLN A 41 -2.49 -10.75 -16.01
C GLN A 41 -1.04 -11.23 -15.74
N ASN A 42 -0.02 -10.61 -16.34
CA ASN A 42 1.39 -11.01 -16.26
C ASN A 42 2.31 -10.02 -15.50
N GLU A 43 1.80 -8.89 -14.98
CA GLU A 43 2.65 -7.99 -14.18
C GLU A 43 2.80 -8.48 -12.74
N THR A 44 4.05 -8.58 -12.29
CA THR A 44 4.37 -8.94 -10.90
C THR A 44 4.36 -7.71 -10.00
N TRP A 45 3.85 -7.87 -8.79
CA TRP A 45 3.89 -6.83 -7.76
C TRP A 45 5.31 -6.34 -7.49
N SER A 46 5.41 -5.06 -7.14
CA SER A 46 6.67 -4.42 -6.75
C SER A 46 6.40 -3.40 -5.66
N VAL A 47 7.28 -3.32 -4.67
CA VAL A 47 7.19 -2.31 -3.60
C VAL A 47 7.70 -0.95 -4.09
N MET A 48 8.79 -0.95 -4.84
CA MET A 48 9.36 0.26 -5.42
C MET A 48 9.82 -0.04 -6.85
N LEU A 49 9.08 0.46 -7.83
CA LEU A 49 9.40 0.32 -9.26
C LEU A 49 9.30 1.67 -9.94
N ASN A 50 10.35 2.48 -9.74
CA ASN A 50 10.48 3.86 -10.24
C ASN A 50 9.20 4.71 -10.05
N PRO A 51 8.70 4.85 -8.80
CA PRO A 51 7.43 5.51 -8.53
C PRO A 51 7.43 6.95 -9.05
N GLN A 52 6.38 7.31 -9.80
CA GLN A 52 6.14 8.64 -10.34
C GLN A 52 5.00 9.34 -9.60
N PRO A 53 4.93 10.68 -9.63
CA PRO A 53 3.81 11.42 -9.04
C PRO A 53 2.45 10.96 -9.56
N ASN A 54 2.37 10.68 -10.87
CA ASN A 54 1.14 10.26 -11.54
C ASN A 54 0.72 8.82 -11.22
N ASP A 55 1.60 8.03 -10.59
CA ASP A 55 1.26 6.68 -10.16
C ASP A 55 0.30 6.71 -8.97
N ILE A 56 0.24 7.80 -8.18
CA ILE A 56 -0.59 7.87 -6.98
C ILE A 56 -2.00 8.31 -7.35
N GLN A 57 -2.94 7.38 -7.28
CA GLN A 57 -4.36 7.64 -7.49
C GLN A 57 -5.10 7.68 -6.15
N GLN A 58 -5.79 8.79 -5.89
CA GLN A 58 -6.65 8.92 -4.72
C GLN A 58 -7.88 8.00 -4.88
N GLY A 59 -8.21 7.27 -3.81
CA GLY A 59 -9.49 6.56 -3.67
C GLY A 59 -10.61 7.48 -3.16
N TYR A 60 -11.63 6.90 -2.55
CA TYR A 60 -12.78 7.67 -2.03
C TYR A 60 -12.54 8.32 -0.67
N LEU A 61 -11.40 8.05 -0.01
CA LEU A 61 -11.09 8.63 1.29
C LEU A 61 -10.68 10.10 1.16
N GLY A 62 -11.09 10.92 2.14
CA GLY A 62 -10.74 12.35 2.26
C GLY A 62 -9.28 12.62 2.65
N ASN A 63 -8.32 11.89 2.06
CA ASN A 63 -6.89 11.94 2.38
C ASN A 63 -6.04 12.56 1.26
N CYS A 64 -6.61 13.42 0.43
CA CYS A 64 -5.92 14.08 -0.69
C CYS A 64 -4.62 14.79 -0.27
N TRP A 65 -4.60 15.38 0.93
CA TRP A 65 -3.42 16.03 1.51
C TRP A 65 -2.24 15.06 1.70
N LEU A 66 -2.52 13.80 2.06
CA LEU A 66 -1.51 12.76 2.19
C LEU A 66 -1.04 12.28 0.81
N MET A 67 -1.96 12.06 -0.13
CA MET A 67 -1.63 11.62 -1.49
C MET A 67 -0.76 12.66 -2.22
N ALA A 68 -1.07 13.95 -2.09
CA ALA A 68 -0.27 15.03 -2.65
C ALA A 68 1.15 15.05 -2.06
N ALA A 69 1.29 14.85 -0.74
CA ALA A 69 2.59 14.75 -0.09
C ALA A 69 3.40 13.54 -0.60
N LEU A 70 2.77 12.38 -0.75
CA LEU A 70 3.41 11.19 -1.31
C LEU A 70 3.88 11.43 -2.76
N ALA A 71 3.09 12.11 -3.59
CA ALA A 71 3.46 12.46 -4.97
C ALA A 71 4.64 13.43 -5.07
N LEU A 72 4.90 14.24 -4.04
CA LEU A 72 6.13 15.04 -3.95
C LEU A 72 7.32 14.20 -3.47
N VAL A 73 7.08 13.24 -2.57
CA VAL A 73 8.10 12.33 -2.07
C VAL A 73 8.62 11.42 -3.20
N THR A 74 7.79 11.01 -4.15
CA THR A 74 8.22 10.17 -5.28
C THR A 74 9.29 10.84 -6.14
N GLN A 75 9.28 12.16 -6.24
CA GLN A 75 10.30 12.95 -6.96
C GLN A 75 11.63 13.07 -6.21
N ARG A 76 11.72 12.53 -4.98
CA ARG A 76 12.93 12.55 -4.16
C ARG A 76 13.33 11.12 -3.78
N PRO A 77 14.07 10.40 -4.67
CA PRO A 77 14.44 9.01 -4.44
C PRO A 77 15.15 8.75 -3.10
N ARG A 78 15.98 9.70 -2.63
CA ARG A 78 16.63 9.62 -1.32
C ARG A 78 15.65 9.67 -0.14
N MET A 79 14.54 10.38 -0.28
CA MET A 79 13.49 10.40 0.75
C MET A 79 12.68 9.10 0.72
N LEU A 80 12.36 8.60 -0.47
CA LEU A 80 11.69 7.29 -0.61
C LEU A 80 12.50 6.17 0.03
N SER A 81 13.80 6.06 -0.24
CA SER A 81 14.66 5.04 0.39
C SER A 81 14.86 5.26 1.88
N HIS A 82 14.65 6.48 2.38
CA HIS A 82 14.64 6.76 3.82
C HIS A 82 13.33 6.34 4.49
N ILE A 83 12.21 6.35 3.76
CA ILE A 83 10.87 6.00 4.25
C ILE A 83 10.61 4.49 4.09
N LEU A 84 10.87 3.91 2.92
CA LEU A 84 10.64 2.49 2.63
C LEU A 84 11.90 1.69 2.96
N LEU A 85 11.90 0.98 4.10
CA LEU A 85 13.05 0.18 4.53
C LEU A 85 13.05 -1.21 3.87
N THR A 86 11.86 -1.75 3.62
CA THR A 86 11.67 -2.93 2.76
C THR A 86 11.31 -2.44 1.36
N SER A 87 12.23 -2.52 0.40
CA SER A 87 12.03 -2.01 -0.98
C SER A 87 11.74 -3.10 -2.02
N THR A 88 11.70 -4.36 -1.61
CA THR A 88 11.40 -5.54 -2.45
C THR A 88 10.24 -6.31 -1.85
N VAL A 89 9.52 -7.07 -2.68
CA VAL A 89 8.48 -7.98 -2.20
C VAL A 89 9.09 -8.95 -1.18
N ASN A 90 8.39 -9.15 -0.07
CA ASN A 90 8.79 -10.05 1.00
C ASN A 90 7.82 -11.23 1.05
N ASP A 91 8.32 -12.45 0.85
CA ASP A 91 7.49 -13.67 0.78
C ASP A 91 6.80 -14.02 2.11
N GLN A 92 7.23 -13.43 3.23
CA GLN A 92 6.57 -13.58 4.53
C GLN A 92 5.52 -12.48 4.76
N GLY A 93 5.32 -11.57 3.81
CA GLY A 93 4.37 -10.46 3.92
C GLY A 93 4.79 -9.38 4.90
N ILE A 94 6.10 -9.24 5.22
CA ILE A 94 6.59 -8.30 6.23
C ILE A 94 7.25 -7.08 5.60
N TYR A 95 6.76 -5.88 5.97
CA TYR A 95 7.27 -4.61 5.46
C TYR A 95 7.59 -3.64 6.58
N LEU A 96 8.67 -2.86 6.41
CA LEU A 96 9.10 -1.84 7.34
C LEU A 96 9.03 -0.46 6.68
N VAL A 97 8.33 0.47 7.32
CA VAL A 97 8.26 1.87 6.88
C VAL A 97 8.66 2.81 8.00
N ARG A 98 9.33 3.90 7.66
CA ARG A 98 9.75 4.94 8.58
C ARG A 98 8.83 6.14 8.47
N ILE A 99 8.16 6.48 9.56
CA ILE A 99 7.23 7.62 9.65
C ILE A 99 7.83 8.65 10.62
N CYS A 100 7.82 9.92 10.22
CA CYS A 100 8.18 11.02 11.11
C CYS A 100 6.92 11.49 11.85
N HIS A 101 6.90 11.33 13.17
CA HIS A 101 5.79 11.77 14.01
C HIS A 101 6.33 12.64 15.14
N ASN A 102 5.83 13.89 15.24
CA ASN A 102 6.29 14.89 16.20
C ASN A 102 7.82 15.12 16.18
N GLY A 103 8.39 15.15 14.96
CA GLY A 103 9.83 15.34 14.75
C GLY A 103 10.70 14.11 15.03
N LEU A 104 10.10 12.99 15.44
CA LEU A 104 10.80 11.74 15.72
C LEU A 104 10.53 10.70 14.64
N TRP A 105 11.60 10.12 14.12
CA TRP A 105 11.51 8.99 13.20
C TRP A 105 11.18 7.71 13.95
N LYS A 106 10.09 7.06 13.56
CA LYS A 106 9.65 5.76 14.08
C LYS A 106 9.59 4.76 12.94
N ILE A 107 9.98 3.52 13.22
CA ILE A 107 9.81 2.41 12.29
C ILE A 107 8.49 1.73 12.65
N VAL A 108 7.66 1.52 11.64
CA VAL A 108 6.38 0.80 11.72
C VAL A 108 6.53 -0.48 10.93
N LEU A 109 6.17 -1.59 11.57
CA LEU A 109 6.08 -2.91 10.99
C LEU A 109 4.68 -3.08 10.41
N LEU A 110 4.57 -3.59 9.19
CA LEU A 110 3.31 -3.79 8.48
C LEU A 110 3.25 -5.20 7.90
N ASP A 111 2.04 -5.75 7.84
CA ASP A 111 1.75 -6.87 6.94
C ASP A 111 1.32 -6.38 5.54
N ASP A 112 1.07 -7.30 4.62
CA ASP A 112 0.56 -7.03 3.28
C ASP A 112 -0.93 -7.33 3.10
N CYS A 113 -1.73 -7.27 4.16
CA CYS A 113 -3.17 -7.35 4.06
C CYS A 113 -3.74 -5.98 3.67
N PHE A 114 -4.43 -5.91 2.53
CA PHE A 114 -5.06 -4.68 2.06
C PHE A 114 -6.58 -4.77 2.10
N PRO A 115 -7.28 -3.68 2.45
CA PRO A 115 -8.73 -3.60 2.37
C PRO A 115 -9.17 -3.52 0.90
N CYS A 116 -10.12 -4.39 0.55
CA CYS A 116 -10.59 -4.58 -0.81
C CYS A 116 -12.11 -4.58 -0.91
N THR A 117 -12.58 -4.25 -2.10
CA THR A 117 -13.99 -4.37 -2.52
C THR A 117 -14.36 -5.83 -2.79
N GLU A 118 -15.63 -6.12 -3.02
CA GLU A 118 -16.12 -7.48 -3.33
C GLU A 118 -15.48 -8.04 -4.60
N ARG A 119 -15.17 -7.14 -5.54
CA ARG A 119 -14.48 -7.45 -6.80
C ARG A 119 -12.97 -7.65 -6.65
N ARG A 120 -12.46 -7.73 -5.41
CA ARG A 120 -11.03 -7.92 -5.08
C ARG A 120 -10.10 -6.79 -5.54
N HIS A 121 -10.66 -5.62 -5.86
CA HIS A 121 -9.88 -4.40 -6.09
C HIS A 121 -9.58 -3.68 -4.78
N LEU A 122 -8.44 -3.00 -4.70
CA LEU A 122 -8.09 -2.11 -3.58
C LEU A 122 -9.22 -1.10 -3.28
N ALA A 123 -9.61 -0.96 -2.02
CA ALA A 123 -10.70 -0.06 -1.63
C ALA A 123 -10.26 1.42 -1.49
N PHE A 124 -8.96 1.65 -1.26
CA PHE A 124 -8.39 2.99 -1.05
C PHE A 124 -7.54 3.43 -2.23
N SER A 125 -6.46 4.18 -1.97
CA SER A 125 -5.53 4.65 -3.00
C SER A 125 -4.98 3.48 -3.81
N GLN A 126 -4.84 3.69 -5.11
CA GLN A 126 -4.36 2.69 -6.05
C GLN A 126 -3.18 3.24 -6.84
N VAL A 127 -2.47 2.33 -7.52
CA VAL A 127 -1.47 2.72 -8.50
C VAL A 127 -2.13 2.84 -9.86
N ARG A 128 -1.89 3.96 -10.55
CA ARG A 128 -2.27 4.13 -11.95
C ARG A 128 -1.04 4.04 -12.83
N ARG A 129 -0.93 2.98 -13.62
CA ARG A 129 0.12 2.91 -14.64
C ARG A 129 -0.50 3.19 -15.99
N HIS A 130 -0.36 4.43 -16.42
CA HIS A 130 -0.47 4.71 -17.84
C HIS A 130 0.67 3.96 -18.54
N ALA A 131 0.33 2.89 -19.27
CA ALA A 131 1.12 2.53 -20.43
C ALA A 131 1.08 3.76 -21.35
N LEU A 132 2.10 4.60 -21.28
CA LEU A 132 2.28 5.67 -22.24
C LEU A 132 2.79 5.06 -23.54
N GLU A 133 2.16 5.52 -24.61
CA GLU A 133 2.45 5.35 -26.04
C GLU A 133 3.92 5.57 -26.41
#